data_AF-A0AAN7J3W8-F1
#
_entry.id   AF-A0AAN7J3W8-F1
#
_cell.length_a   1.000
_cell.length_b   1.000
_cell.length_c   1.000
_cell.angle_alpha   90.00
_cell.angle_beta   90.00
_cell.angle_gamma   90.00
#
_symmetry.space_group_name_H-M   'P 1'
#
loop_
_entity.id
_entity.type
_entity.pdbx_description
1 polymer ?
#
loop_
_entity_poly.entity_id
_entity_poly.type
_entity_poly.pdbx_seq_one_letter_code
_entity_poly.pdbx_strand_id
1 'polypeptide(L)'
;MMSIDEACCEVLKYLDKVWGSLSSSDIMELQRVAFLPAANGTRLVKANSLFVHLTINLSPFAFELPSLYLPFVKILKDLGLQDVLSDASAKDLLLNLQKACGYQRLNPNELRAVMEILDFVCDETVESNCSIWKSEAIVPDDGCRLVHAKSCVYIDAFGSQYVKCINTSRLRFVHPDLPDRISTVLDIKKLSDVVIEELDPGEHLQTLEYIGLVPLAAIREKLLSRSFQFAVQTVVNSMAGHIAAISSLTLETIQNSLESVAAKLQFVKCLHTHFLLLPNSVSITSTTKDSMIPEWEDDSQHRTLYFVSRSNACFLVAEPPAYISIFDVVANVVSQVLGFPIPLPIGSLLSCPVGCESAIIDVLKLCTEKKEPTSGIASLIGMEILPQDALQVQFHPLRPFYAGEIVAWRSHNGEKLKYGRVPEDVRPFAGQALYRFKVEIAPGLTQPLISSQVFSFRSISMGNDASSETLLNSSHTVIDSRTQIEVPESSGGGRPRSQLQPGKELQFGRVSAAELVQAVHEMLSAAGINMDVEQQSLLHRTITLQEQLQESRAALLLEQEKADVAAQEADSAKAAWICRVCLSAEVNMTLVPCGHVLCRRCSSAVSKCPFCRLQVTKTMRIFRP
;
A
#
# COMPACT_ATOMS: atom_id res chain seq x y z
N MET A 1 -18.13 -25.12 -7.75
CA MET A 1 -18.47 -24.01 -6.84
C MET A 1 -18.43 -22.74 -7.65
N MET A 2 -19.42 -21.86 -7.51
CA MET A 2 -19.38 -20.52 -8.13
C MET A 2 -18.42 -19.63 -7.34
N SER A 3 -17.66 -18.79 -8.04
CA SER A 3 -16.84 -17.75 -7.42
C SER A 3 -17.73 -16.60 -6.89
N ILE A 4 -17.18 -15.78 -5.99
CA ILE A 4 -17.88 -14.59 -5.46
C ILE A 4 -18.27 -13.65 -6.61
N ASP A 5 -17.38 -13.47 -7.57
CA ASP A 5 -17.60 -12.58 -8.71
C ASP A 5 -18.70 -13.12 -9.65
N GLU A 6 -18.74 -14.44 -9.88
CA GLU A 6 -19.82 -15.09 -10.64
C GLU A 6 -21.17 -14.99 -9.93
N ALA A 7 -21.19 -15.19 -8.60
CA ALA A 7 -22.41 -15.03 -7.82
C ALA A 7 -22.94 -13.59 -7.90
N CYS A 8 -22.06 -12.58 -7.81
CA CYS A 8 -22.43 -11.18 -7.95
C CYS A 8 -22.90 -10.85 -9.36
N CYS A 9 -22.30 -11.45 -10.40
CA CYS A 9 -22.80 -11.32 -11.76
C CYS A 9 -24.26 -11.82 -11.91
N GLU A 10 -24.62 -12.94 -11.27
CA GLU A 10 -26.01 -13.42 -11.30
C GLU A 10 -26.97 -12.47 -10.57
N VAL A 11 -26.53 -11.87 -9.46
CA VAL A 11 -27.30 -10.82 -8.76
C VAL A 11 -27.51 -9.60 -9.66
N LEU A 12 -26.45 -9.13 -10.34
CA LEU A 12 -26.55 -7.99 -11.26
C LEU A 12 -27.43 -8.29 -12.48
N LYS A 13 -27.39 -9.52 -13.02
CA LYS A 13 -28.31 -9.97 -14.09
C LYS A 13 -29.76 -9.96 -13.63
N TYR A 14 -30.01 -10.32 -12.37
CA TYR A 14 -31.36 -10.25 -11.81
C TYR A 14 -31.81 -8.79 -11.65
N LEU A 15 -30.93 -7.93 -11.09
CA LEU A 15 -31.21 -6.51 -10.93
C LEU A 15 -31.49 -5.82 -12.27
N ASP A 16 -30.75 -6.14 -13.34
CA ASP A 16 -30.97 -5.61 -14.69
C ASP A 16 -32.38 -5.93 -15.24
N LYS A 17 -32.89 -7.14 -14.97
CA LYS A 17 -34.25 -7.53 -15.39
C LYS A 17 -35.33 -6.80 -14.62
N VAL A 18 -35.09 -6.51 -13.34
CA VAL A 18 -36.09 -5.94 -12.41
C VAL A 18 -35.95 -4.42 -12.30
N TRP A 19 -34.88 -3.82 -12.81
CA TRP A 19 -34.51 -2.41 -12.61
C TRP A 19 -35.65 -1.44 -12.93
N GLY A 20 -36.33 -1.63 -14.05
CA GLY A 20 -37.45 -0.78 -14.48
C GLY A 20 -38.72 -0.88 -13.62
N SER A 21 -38.78 -1.83 -12.68
CA SER A 21 -39.92 -2.05 -11.77
C SER A 21 -39.65 -1.62 -10.33
N LEU A 22 -38.42 -1.22 -10.00
CA LEU A 22 -38.04 -0.77 -8.66
C LEU A 22 -38.55 0.64 -8.39
N SER A 23 -38.99 0.89 -7.15
CA SER A 23 -39.38 2.23 -6.73
C SER A 23 -38.15 3.09 -6.42
N SER A 24 -38.32 4.42 -6.39
CA SER A 24 -37.24 5.33 -6.01
C SER A 24 -36.73 5.11 -4.59
N SER A 25 -37.57 4.63 -3.66
CA SER A 25 -37.12 4.27 -2.31
C SER A 25 -36.25 3.02 -2.31
N ASP A 26 -36.57 2.02 -3.13
CA ASP A 26 -35.78 0.78 -3.22
C ASP A 26 -34.38 1.08 -3.78
N ILE A 27 -34.28 1.97 -4.77
CA ILE A 27 -33.00 2.41 -5.34
C ILE A 27 -32.16 3.13 -4.27
N MET A 28 -32.77 4.00 -3.45
CA MET A 28 -32.06 4.68 -2.36
C MET A 28 -31.55 3.72 -1.28
N GLU A 29 -32.31 2.68 -0.94
CA GLU A 29 -31.84 1.65 -0.03
C GLU A 29 -30.70 0.83 -0.65
N LEU A 30 -30.82 0.43 -1.93
CA LEU A 30 -29.75 -0.27 -2.64
C LEU A 30 -28.45 0.54 -2.73
N GLN A 31 -28.53 1.86 -2.90
CA GLN A 31 -27.37 2.75 -2.89
C GLN A 31 -26.60 2.72 -1.56
N ARG A 32 -27.27 2.41 -0.44
CA ARG A 32 -26.66 2.35 0.90
C ARG A 32 -25.98 1.01 1.17
N VAL A 33 -26.35 -0.05 0.48
CA VAL A 33 -25.87 -1.41 0.72
C VAL A 33 -24.50 -1.62 0.06
N ALA A 34 -23.56 -2.18 0.82
CA ALA A 34 -22.29 -2.65 0.30
C ALA A 34 -22.41 -4.13 -0.12
N PHE A 35 -22.60 -4.39 -1.42
CA PHE A 35 -22.78 -5.75 -1.94
C PHE A 35 -21.90 -6.07 -3.16
N LEU A 36 -21.14 -5.10 -3.66
CA LEU A 36 -20.28 -5.29 -4.83
C LEU A 36 -18.89 -5.73 -4.38
N PRO A 37 -18.34 -6.86 -4.86
CA PRO A 37 -17.03 -7.30 -4.45
C PRO A 37 -15.94 -6.44 -5.11
N ALA A 38 -14.98 -6.01 -4.30
CA ALA A 38 -13.82 -5.21 -4.70
C ALA A 38 -12.53 -5.74 -4.05
N ALA A 39 -11.38 -5.17 -4.43
CA ALA A 39 -10.06 -5.59 -3.94
C ALA A 39 -9.84 -7.11 -4.02
N ASN A 40 -9.99 -7.67 -5.22
CA ASN A 40 -9.87 -9.11 -5.46
C ASN A 40 -10.83 -9.97 -4.58
N GLY A 41 -12.03 -9.46 -4.28
CA GLY A 41 -13.06 -10.18 -3.53
C GLY A 41 -12.86 -10.19 -2.02
N THR A 42 -11.93 -9.38 -1.49
CA THR A 42 -11.70 -9.25 -0.05
C THR A 42 -12.75 -8.40 0.65
N ARG A 43 -13.45 -7.52 -0.08
CA ARG A 43 -14.39 -6.55 0.49
C ARG A 43 -15.65 -6.45 -0.35
N LEU A 44 -16.77 -6.20 0.31
CA LEU A 44 -17.99 -5.72 -0.33
C LEU A 44 -18.05 -4.20 -0.15
N VAL A 45 -18.29 -3.49 -1.25
CA VAL A 45 -18.31 -2.03 -1.30
C VAL A 45 -19.62 -1.52 -1.88
N LYS A 46 -19.90 -0.25 -1.61
CA LYS A 46 -21.02 0.48 -2.21
C LYS A 46 -20.63 0.89 -3.64
N ALA A 47 -21.64 1.10 -4.49
CA ALA A 47 -21.40 1.51 -5.88
C ALA A 47 -20.67 2.86 -6.00
N ASN A 48 -20.86 3.79 -5.04
CA ASN A 48 -20.20 5.09 -5.03
C ASN A 48 -18.70 5.06 -4.73
N SER A 49 -18.17 3.94 -4.25
CA SER A 49 -16.74 3.69 -4.06
C SER A 49 -16.08 3.07 -5.30
N LEU A 50 -16.85 2.79 -6.35
CA LEU A 50 -16.36 2.22 -7.59
C LEU A 50 -16.19 3.29 -8.67
N PHE A 51 -15.17 3.12 -9.49
CA PHE A 51 -14.84 3.98 -10.62
C PHE A 51 -14.72 3.14 -11.89
N VAL A 52 -15.24 3.62 -13.01
CA VAL A 52 -15.07 2.94 -14.31
C VAL A 52 -13.60 2.87 -14.69
N HIS A 53 -12.88 3.98 -14.50
CA HIS A 53 -11.43 4.02 -14.65
C HIS A 53 -10.79 4.78 -13.50
N LEU A 54 -9.79 4.17 -12.86
CA LEU A 54 -9.06 4.76 -11.76
C LEU A 54 -7.56 4.74 -12.08
N THR A 55 -6.98 5.91 -12.28
CA THR A 55 -5.55 6.08 -12.63
C THR A 55 -4.61 5.78 -11.46
N ILE A 56 -5.12 5.87 -10.23
CA ILE A 56 -4.33 5.82 -9.00
C ILE A 56 -4.88 4.73 -8.07
N ASN A 57 -4.02 4.01 -7.36
CA ASN A 57 -4.46 2.98 -6.42
C ASN A 57 -4.97 3.59 -5.11
N LEU A 58 -6.29 3.75 -4.99
CA LEU A 58 -6.96 4.28 -3.79
C LEU A 58 -7.46 3.21 -2.81
N SER A 59 -7.01 1.97 -2.97
CA SER A 59 -7.32 0.90 -2.01
C SER A 59 -6.79 1.26 -0.62
N PRO A 60 -7.61 1.20 0.44
CA PRO A 60 -8.82 0.38 0.55
C PRO A 60 -10.16 1.13 0.43
N PHE A 61 -10.17 2.36 -0.10
CA PHE A 61 -11.34 3.24 -0.07
C PHE A 61 -12.12 3.30 -1.38
N ALA A 62 -11.40 3.30 -2.50
CA ALA A 62 -11.97 3.36 -3.83
C ALA A 62 -11.29 2.34 -4.74
N PHE A 63 -12.07 1.81 -5.68
CA PHE A 63 -11.64 0.69 -6.53
C PHE A 63 -12.07 0.88 -7.97
N GLU A 64 -11.25 0.40 -8.90
CA GLU A 64 -11.64 0.29 -10.30
C GLU A 64 -12.66 -0.85 -10.49
N LEU A 65 -13.63 -0.63 -11.36
CA LEU A 65 -14.69 -1.57 -11.65
C LEU A 65 -14.12 -2.82 -12.35
N PRO A 66 -14.30 -4.03 -11.79
CA PRO A 66 -13.92 -5.26 -12.47
C PRO A 66 -14.54 -5.39 -13.86
N SER A 67 -13.75 -5.85 -14.83
CA SER A 67 -14.19 -6.01 -16.24
C SER A 67 -15.45 -6.86 -16.40
N LEU A 68 -15.68 -7.81 -15.49
CA LEU A 68 -16.87 -8.66 -15.43
C LEU A 68 -18.17 -7.87 -15.23
N TYR A 69 -18.09 -6.69 -14.60
CA TYR A 69 -19.26 -5.85 -14.28
C TYR A 69 -19.53 -4.76 -15.31
N LEU A 70 -18.66 -4.61 -16.32
CA LEU A 70 -18.84 -3.63 -17.41
C LEU A 70 -20.21 -3.69 -18.11
N PRO A 71 -20.83 -4.86 -18.33
CA PRO A 71 -22.17 -4.92 -18.94
C PRO A 71 -23.26 -4.20 -18.12
N PHE A 72 -23.07 -4.06 -16.81
CA PHE A 72 -24.07 -3.52 -15.88
C PHE A 72 -23.82 -2.06 -15.49
N VAL A 73 -22.92 -1.35 -16.18
CA VAL A 73 -22.53 0.04 -15.88
C VAL A 73 -23.72 0.99 -15.78
N LYS A 74 -24.78 0.80 -16.58
CA LYS A 74 -25.97 1.67 -16.53
C LYS A 74 -26.64 1.67 -15.15
N ILE A 75 -26.90 0.48 -14.62
CA ILE A 75 -27.48 0.29 -13.28
C ILE A 75 -26.53 0.80 -12.21
N LEU A 76 -25.25 0.50 -12.37
CA LEU A 76 -24.23 0.89 -11.40
C LEU A 76 -24.09 2.42 -11.35
N LYS A 77 -24.23 3.14 -12.47
CA LYS A 77 -24.29 4.61 -12.51
C LYS A 77 -25.48 5.16 -11.74
N ASP A 78 -26.66 4.56 -11.90
CA ASP A 78 -27.84 4.92 -11.11
C ASP A 78 -27.63 4.67 -9.60
N LEU A 79 -26.79 3.69 -9.24
CA LEU A 79 -26.39 3.39 -7.86
C LEU A 79 -25.24 4.27 -7.33
N GLY A 80 -24.64 5.12 -8.17
CA GLY A 80 -23.58 6.05 -7.78
C GLY A 80 -22.18 5.75 -8.29
N LEU A 81 -22.01 4.78 -9.20
CA LEU A 81 -20.73 4.52 -9.89
C LEU A 81 -20.23 5.80 -10.59
N GLN A 82 -18.96 6.11 -10.38
CA GLN A 82 -18.32 7.28 -10.97
C GLN A 82 -17.51 6.89 -12.21
N ASP A 83 -17.38 7.80 -13.18
CA ASP A 83 -16.61 7.51 -14.41
C ASP A 83 -15.10 7.62 -14.14
N VAL A 84 -14.66 8.76 -13.60
CA VAL A 84 -13.25 9.09 -13.28
C VAL A 84 -13.21 9.82 -11.94
N LEU A 85 -12.08 9.74 -11.23
CA LEU A 85 -11.83 10.52 -10.03
C LEU A 85 -11.81 12.02 -10.37
N SER A 86 -12.69 12.79 -9.74
CA SER A 86 -12.77 14.25 -9.86
C SER A 86 -12.39 14.93 -8.54
N ASP A 87 -11.99 16.20 -8.58
CA ASP A 87 -11.69 16.99 -7.37
C ASP A 87 -12.83 16.94 -6.33
N ALA A 88 -14.08 17.11 -6.77
CA ALA A 88 -15.23 17.06 -5.88
C ALA A 88 -15.36 15.69 -5.19
N SER A 89 -15.20 14.61 -5.97
CA SER A 89 -15.25 13.25 -5.43
C SER A 89 -14.09 12.94 -4.47
N ALA A 90 -12.88 13.43 -4.76
CA ALA A 90 -11.72 13.30 -3.89
C ALA A 90 -11.94 14.03 -2.55
N LYS A 91 -12.52 15.23 -2.58
CA LYS A 91 -12.89 16.01 -1.38
C LYS A 91 -13.91 15.26 -0.53
N ASP A 92 -14.99 14.78 -1.16
CA ASP A 92 -16.04 14.03 -0.48
C ASP A 92 -15.50 12.73 0.12
N LEU A 93 -14.57 12.06 -0.58
CA LEU A 93 -13.93 10.85 -0.08
C LEU A 93 -13.11 11.15 1.18
N LEU A 94 -12.26 12.17 1.19
CA LEU A 94 -11.50 12.57 2.39
C LEU A 94 -12.41 13.00 3.55
N LEU A 95 -13.49 13.75 3.29
CA LEU A 95 -14.47 14.14 4.30
C LEU A 95 -15.19 12.95 4.91
N ASN A 96 -15.62 12.00 4.07
CA ASN A 96 -16.28 10.78 4.53
C ASN A 96 -15.32 9.89 5.31
N LEU A 97 -14.05 9.84 4.91
CA LEU A 97 -13.01 9.13 5.66
C LEU A 97 -12.74 9.76 7.01
N GLN A 98 -12.60 11.08 7.09
CA GLN A 98 -12.42 11.76 8.38
C GLN A 98 -13.59 11.45 9.34
N LYS A 99 -14.83 11.47 8.83
CA LYS A 99 -16.03 11.12 9.60
C LYS A 99 -16.03 9.66 10.04
N ALA A 100 -15.68 8.74 9.15
CA ALA A 100 -15.65 7.30 9.44
C ALA A 100 -14.51 6.92 10.41
N CYS A 101 -13.35 7.58 10.30
CA CYS A 101 -12.18 7.30 11.10
C CYS A 101 -12.25 7.94 12.50
N GLY A 102 -13.02 9.02 12.70
CA GLY A 102 -13.25 9.60 14.03
C GLY A 102 -11.95 9.94 14.79
N TYR A 103 -10.93 10.49 14.10
CA TYR A 103 -9.58 10.76 14.63
C TYR A 103 -8.75 9.54 15.06
N GLN A 104 -9.13 8.33 14.65
CA GLN A 104 -8.30 7.13 14.81
C GLN A 104 -7.09 7.18 13.85
N ARG A 105 -6.03 6.45 14.24
CA ARG A 105 -4.80 6.31 13.46
C ARG A 105 -5.06 5.46 12.22
N LEU A 106 -4.78 6.01 11.04
CA LEU A 106 -4.80 5.31 9.75
C LEU A 106 -3.75 4.19 9.73
N ASN A 107 -4.14 3.05 9.16
CA ASN A 107 -3.15 2.01 8.85
C ASN A 107 -2.28 2.41 7.64
N PRO A 108 -1.17 1.70 7.37
CA PRO A 108 -0.27 2.05 6.28
C PRO A 108 -0.93 2.13 4.88
N ASN A 109 -1.90 1.25 4.60
CA ASN A 109 -2.62 1.25 3.32
C ASN A 109 -3.56 2.46 3.21
N GLU A 110 -4.24 2.79 4.29
CA GLU A 110 -5.13 3.94 4.40
C GLU A 110 -4.35 5.26 4.29
N LEU A 111 -3.20 5.37 4.96
CA LEU A 111 -2.31 6.52 4.86
C LEU A 111 -1.80 6.71 3.43
N ARG A 112 -1.32 5.62 2.79
CA ARG A 112 -0.90 5.64 1.38
C ARG A 112 -2.02 6.19 0.49
N ALA A 113 -3.23 5.65 0.59
CA ALA A 113 -4.35 6.10 -0.22
C ALA A 113 -4.69 7.58 0.01
N VAL A 114 -4.60 8.08 1.25
CA VAL A 114 -4.79 9.51 1.56
C VAL A 114 -3.72 10.37 0.91
N MET A 115 -2.44 9.97 0.97
CA MET A 115 -1.35 10.71 0.34
C MET A 115 -1.52 10.80 -1.18
N GLU A 116 -1.91 9.69 -1.81
CA GLU A 116 -2.20 9.63 -3.26
C GLU A 116 -3.37 10.53 -3.67
N ILE A 117 -4.42 10.64 -2.84
CA ILE A 117 -5.52 11.59 -3.10
C ILE A 117 -5.03 13.03 -3.01
N LEU A 118 -4.22 13.35 -2.01
CA LEU A 118 -3.68 14.70 -1.85
C LEU A 118 -2.75 15.09 -2.99
N ASP A 119 -1.93 14.15 -3.47
CA ASP A 119 -1.05 14.35 -4.61
C ASP A 119 -1.86 14.60 -5.89
N PHE A 120 -2.86 13.76 -6.18
CA PHE A 120 -3.78 13.93 -7.30
C PHE A 120 -4.45 15.32 -7.32
N VAL A 121 -5.03 15.73 -6.20
CA VAL A 121 -5.73 17.02 -6.09
C VAL A 121 -4.78 18.21 -6.25
N CYS A 122 -3.53 18.07 -5.84
CA CYS A 122 -2.55 19.14 -5.91
C CYS A 122 -1.78 19.17 -7.25
N ASP A 123 -1.77 18.06 -7.99
CA ASP A 123 -1.11 17.94 -9.29
C ASP A 123 -1.83 18.70 -10.41
N GLU A 124 -3.16 18.69 -10.43
CA GLU A 124 -3.96 19.26 -11.53
C GLU A 124 -4.16 20.79 -11.45
N THR A 125 -3.61 21.47 -10.43
CA THR A 125 -3.94 22.88 -10.19
C THR A 125 -3.18 23.87 -11.07
N VAL A 126 -3.81 24.24 -12.18
CA VAL A 126 -3.90 25.64 -12.62
C VAL A 126 -4.66 26.42 -11.53
N GLU A 127 -4.15 27.59 -11.13
CA GLU A 127 -4.47 28.41 -9.94
C GLU A 127 -5.96 28.69 -9.61
N SER A 128 -6.91 28.33 -10.48
CA SER A 128 -8.33 28.70 -10.39
C SER A 128 -9.22 27.84 -9.46
N ASN A 129 -8.92 26.55 -9.24
CA ASN A 129 -9.80 25.66 -8.44
C ASN A 129 -9.40 25.52 -6.95
N CYS A 130 -8.26 26.10 -6.55
CA CYS A 130 -7.67 25.89 -5.22
C CYS A 130 -8.46 26.55 -4.07
N SER A 131 -9.37 27.49 -4.37
CA SER A 131 -10.17 28.20 -3.36
C SER A 131 -11.14 27.30 -2.57
N ILE A 132 -11.65 26.22 -3.18
CA ILE A 132 -12.61 25.30 -2.56
C ILE A 132 -11.96 24.45 -1.44
N TRP A 133 -10.67 24.19 -1.57
CA TRP A 133 -9.92 23.30 -0.67
C TRP A 133 -9.23 24.04 0.48
N LYS A 134 -8.86 25.31 0.30
CA LYS A 134 -8.17 26.12 1.32
C LYS A 134 -8.90 26.21 2.67
N SER A 135 -10.23 26.07 2.69
CA SER A 135 -11.00 26.22 3.93
C SER A 135 -11.31 24.94 4.69
N GLU A 136 -11.39 23.80 3.99
CA GLU A 136 -11.84 22.51 4.56
C GLU A 136 -10.90 21.35 4.24
N ALA A 137 -9.68 21.61 3.76
CA ALA A 137 -8.71 20.57 3.48
C ALA A 137 -8.44 19.70 4.70
N ILE A 138 -8.33 18.40 4.45
CA ILE A 138 -8.04 17.37 5.45
C ILE A 138 -6.69 16.78 5.12
N VAL A 139 -5.82 16.69 6.12
CA VAL A 139 -4.47 16.15 5.99
C VAL A 139 -4.18 15.17 7.12
N PRO A 140 -3.28 14.19 6.90
CA PRO A 140 -2.79 13.36 7.98
C PRO A 140 -1.82 14.16 8.87
N ASP A 141 -1.99 14.05 10.19
CA ASP A 141 -1.00 14.53 11.16
C ASP A 141 0.18 13.56 11.35
N ASP A 142 1.15 13.97 12.16
CA ASP A 142 2.30 13.16 12.59
C ASP A 142 1.92 11.84 13.29
N GLY A 143 0.72 11.77 13.87
CA GLY A 143 0.13 10.57 14.46
C GLY A 143 -0.59 9.67 13.45
N CYS A 144 -0.56 9.99 12.15
CA CYS A 144 -1.32 9.37 11.06
C CYS A 144 -2.84 9.47 11.24
N ARG A 145 -3.36 10.60 11.74
CA ARG A 145 -4.80 10.85 11.93
C ARG A 145 -5.29 11.94 10.98
N LEU A 146 -6.49 11.78 10.45
CA LEU A 146 -7.10 12.79 9.57
C LEU A 146 -7.61 13.98 10.38
N VAL A 147 -7.04 15.14 10.11
CA VAL A 147 -7.35 16.41 10.77
C VAL A 147 -7.48 17.54 9.75
N HIS A 148 -8.05 18.67 10.16
CA HIS A 148 -8.13 19.84 9.28
C HIS A 148 -6.75 20.47 9.09
N ALA A 149 -6.40 20.82 7.85
CA ALA A 149 -5.13 21.43 7.48
C ALA A 149 -4.80 22.68 8.31
N LYS A 150 -5.80 23.51 8.60
CA LYS A 150 -5.67 24.73 9.42
C LYS A 150 -5.27 24.48 10.88
N SER A 151 -5.46 23.26 11.38
CA SER A 151 -5.09 22.86 12.74
C SER A 151 -3.66 22.32 12.84
N CYS A 152 -2.99 22.15 11.71
CA CYS A 152 -1.63 21.63 11.63
C CYS A 152 -0.61 22.72 11.30
N VAL A 153 0.65 22.41 11.61
CA VAL A 153 1.82 23.17 11.24
C VAL A 153 2.73 22.26 10.43
N TYR A 154 3.21 22.76 9.29
CA TYR A 154 4.15 22.05 8.44
C TYR A 154 5.59 22.45 8.84
N ILE A 155 6.46 21.45 8.99
CA ILE A 155 7.87 21.66 9.34
C ILE A 155 8.62 22.03 8.06
N ASP A 156 8.80 23.33 7.86
CA ASP A 156 9.60 23.84 6.76
C ASP A 156 11.10 23.68 7.03
N ALA A 157 11.90 23.84 5.99
CA ALA A 157 13.34 23.64 6.07
C ALA A 157 14.00 24.51 7.17
N PHE A 158 13.54 25.75 7.38
CA PHE A 158 14.03 26.58 8.49
C PHE A 158 13.48 26.12 9.84
N GLY A 159 12.18 25.86 9.92
CA GLY A 159 11.54 25.38 11.15
C GLY A 159 12.12 24.06 11.68
N SER A 160 12.70 23.23 10.82
CA SER A 160 13.36 21.97 11.22
C SER A 160 14.45 22.16 12.29
N GLN A 161 15.10 23.33 12.32
CA GLN A 161 16.13 23.68 13.32
C GLN A 161 15.54 23.83 14.74
N TYR A 162 14.28 24.26 14.85
CA TYR A 162 13.63 24.55 16.12
C TYR A 162 13.06 23.31 16.81
N VAL A 163 12.78 22.23 16.06
CA VAL A 163 12.02 21.07 16.54
C VAL A 163 12.63 20.43 17.80
N LYS A 164 13.95 20.45 17.95
CA LYS A 164 14.64 19.92 19.15
C LYS A 164 14.58 20.84 20.36
N CYS A 165 14.38 22.14 20.14
CA CYS A 165 14.48 23.19 21.16
C CYS A 165 13.10 23.66 21.64
N ILE A 166 12.03 23.16 21.03
CA ILE A 166 10.65 23.53 21.37
C ILE A 166 9.87 22.38 21.99
N ASN A 167 8.93 22.74 22.86
CA ASN A 167 7.95 21.82 23.38
C ASN A 167 6.83 21.65 22.34
N THR A 168 6.83 20.47 21.71
CA THR A 168 5.90 20.12 20.64
C THR A 168 4.48 19.81 21.13
N SER A 169 4.23 19.67 22.43
CA SER A 169 2.91 19.25 22.96
C SER A 169 1.75 20.20 22.65
N ARG A 170 2.04 21.46 22.30
CA ARG A 170 1.05 22.48 21.90
C ARG A 170 0.89 22.64 20.38
N LEU A 171 1.73 21.95 19.61
CA LEU A 171 1.75 22.00 18.15
C LEU A 171 1.29 20.64 17.61
N ARG A 172 0.48 20.67 16.55
CA ARG A 172 0.18 19.47 15.77
C ARG A 172 0.91 19.58 14.45
N PHE A 173 1.76 18.61 14.15
CA PHE A 173 2.48 18.61 12.90
C PHE A 173 1.72 17.85 11.82
N VAL A 174 1.93 18.25 10.57
CA VAL A 174 1.56 17.44 9.41
C VAL A 174 2.44 16.19 9.36
N HIS A 175 1.93 15.11 8.78
CA HIS A 175 2.71 13.89 8.58
C HIS A 175 4.04 14.18 7.83
N PRO A 176 5.19 13.64 8.29
CA PRO A 176 6.51 13.95 7.73
C PRO A 176 6.67 13.65 6.24
N ASP A 177 5.99 12.62 5.74
CA ASP A 177 6.04 12.23 4.33
C ASP A 177 5.16 13.09 3.41
N LEU A 178 4.41 14.07 3.94
CA LEU A 178 3.64 14.97 3.08
C LEU A 178 4.58 15.96 2.37
N PRO A 179 4.59 16.00 1.02
CA PRO A 179 5.45 16.90 0.27
C PRO A 179 5.22 18.39 0.57
N ASP A 180 6.32 19.15 0.62
CA ASP A 180 6.35 20.61 0.85
C ASP A 180 5.43 21.39 -0.12
N ARG A 181 5.36 20.92 -1.37
CA ARG A 181 4.50 21.50 -2.41
C ARG A 181 3.03 21.42 -2.00
N ILE A 182 2.58 20.25 -1.53
CA ILE A 182 1.18 20.03 -1.10
C ILE A 182 0.86 20.92 0.09
N SER A 183 1.75 20.97 1.08
CA SER A 183 1.60 21.83 2.26
C SER A 183 1.43 23.31 1.90
N THR A 184 2.16 23.76 0.86
CA THR A 184 2.08 25.15 0.36
C THR A 184 0.76 25.41 -0.39
N VAL A 185 0.33 24.49 -1.25
CA VAL A 185 -0.94 24.59 -1.99
C VAL A 185 -2.14 24.63 -1.05
N LEU A 186 -2.11 23.85 0.02
CA LEU A 186 -3.17 23.77 1.03
C LEU A 186 -3.16 24.91 2.07
N ASP A 187 -2.25 25.89 1.95
CA ASP A 187 -2.12 27.04 2.86
C ASP A 187 -1.90 26.63 4.33
N ILE A 188 -1.11 25.58 4.54
CA ILE A 188 -0.72 25.14 5.89
C ILE A 188 0.36 26.08 6.43
N LYS A 189 0.20 26.51 7.68
CA LYS A 189 1.17 27.40 8.33
C LYS A 189 2.53 26.71 8.47
N LYS A 190 3.60 27.42 8.13
CA LYS A 190 4.97 26.94 8.35
C LYS A 190 5.35 27.07 9.82
N LEU A 191 6.21 26.18 10.29
CA LEU A 191 6.74 26.25 11.65
C LEU A 191 7.52 27.54 11.87
N SER A 192 8.33 27.98 10.90
CA SER A 192 9.06 29.26 10.94
C SER A 192 8.18 30.50 10.98
N ASP A 193 6.92 30.42 10.56
CA ASP A 193 5.97 31.54 10.64
C ASP A 193 5.27 31.60 12.00
N VAL A 194 5.17 30.46 12.69
CA VAL A 194 4.40 30.28 13.92
C VAL A 194 5.29 30.36 15.16
N VAL A 195 6.56 29.99 15.05
CA VAL A 195 7.53 30.01 16.13
C VAL A 195 8.60 31.06 15.84
N ILE A 196 8.87 31.92 16.82
CA ILE A 196 9.91 32.94 16.76
C ILE A 196 10.93 32.68 17.86
N GLU A 197 12.20 32.74 17.50
CA GLU A 197 13.30 32.82 18.46
C GLU A 197 13.57 34.29 18.83
N GLU A 198 13.54 34.60 20.12
CA GLU A 198 13.90 35.92 20.65
C GLU A 198 14.97 35.78 21.74
N LEU A 199 15.74 36.85 21.96
CA LEU A 199 16.71 36.93 23.06
C LEU A 199 15.97 36.99 24.39
N ASP A 200 16.52 36.32 25.41
CA ASP A 200 15.94 36.38 26.74
C ASP A 200 15.97 37.83 27.28
N PRO A 201 14.83 38.37 27.75
CA PRO A 201 14.73 39.78 28.18
C PRO A 201 15.60 40.12 29.39
N GLY A 202 16.10 39.11 30.11
CA GLY A 202 17.04 39.25 31.22
C GLY A 202 18.52 39.16 30.83
N GLU A 203 18.84 38.92 29.56
CA GLU A 203 20.21 38.67 29.13
C GLU A 203 21.08 39.93 29.12
N HIS A 204 22.24 39.86 29.77
CA HIS A 204 23.25 40.93 29.74
C HIS A 204 24.38 40.51 28.79
N LEU A 205 24.28 40.95 27.53
CA LEU A 205 25.25 40.62 26.49
C LEU A 205 26.63 41.20 26.81
N GLN A 206 27.60 40.33 27.13
CA GLN A 206 29.01 40.70 27.27
C GLN A 206 29.71 40.56 25.92
N THR A 207 29.94 41.68 25.23
CA THR A 207 30.61 41.70 23.93
C THR A 207 32.09 41.41 24.04
N LEU A 208 32.62 40.59 23.13
CA LEU A 208 34.03 40.22 23.04
C LEU A 208 34.65 40.77 21.75
N GLU A 209 35.93 41.12 21.78
CA GLU A 209 36.69 41.48 20.57
C GLU A 209 37.31 40.27 19.88
N TYR A 210 37.51 39.18 20.64
CA TYR A 210 38.12 37.93 20.20
C TYR A 210 37.39 36.73 20.80
N ILE A 211 37.29 35.65 20.05
CA ILE A 211 36.90 34.32 20.54
C ILE A 211 38.05 33.36 20.24
N GLY A 212 38.63 32.76 21.28
CA GLY A 212 39.87 32.00 21.16
C GLY A 212 41.02 32.83 20.59
N LEU A 213 41.55 32.43 19.43
CA LEU A 213 42.62 33.14 18.70
C LEU A 213 42.11 33.98 17.52
N VAL A 214 40.79 34.07 17.33
CA VAL A 214 40.19 34.72 16.16
C VAL A 214 39.61 36.08 16.55
N PRO A 215 40.19 37.20 16.09
CA PRO A 215 39.62 38.52 16.32
C PRO A 215 38.44 38.77 15.40
N LEU A 216 37.43 39.49 15.89
CA LEU A 216 36.23 39.87 15.14
C LEU A 216 36.59 40.64 13.86
N ALA A 217 37.62 41.49 13.92
CA ALA A 217 38.11 42.26 12.77
C ALA A 217 38.56 41.36 11.61
N ALA A 218 39.24 40.24 11.88
CA ALA A 218 39.70 39.34 10.83
C ALA A 218 38.54 38.68 10.08
N ILE A 219 37.46 38.32 10.79
CA ILE A 219 36.25 37.77 10.16
C ILE A 219 35.58 38.83 9.29
N ARG A 220 35.48 40.07 9.78
CA ARG A 220 34.90 41.18 9.01
C ARG A 220 35.68 41.44 7.72
N GLU A 221 37.01 41.50 7.80
CA GLU A 221 37.86 41.64 6.62
C GLU A 221 37.67 40.49 5.63
N LYS A 222 37.53 39.25 6.12
CA LYS A 222 37.28 38.08 5.28
C LYS A 222 35.94 38.15 4.56
N LEU A 223 34.86 38.52 5.25
CA LEU A 223 33.51 38.67 4.68
C LEU A 223 33.44 39.79 3.62
N LEU A 224 34.26 40.83 3.77
CA LEU A 224 34.39 41.94 2.82
C LEU A 224 35.32 41.63 1.64
N SER A 225 36.07 40.51 1.69
CA SER A 225 36.96 40.13 0.60
C SER A 225 36.17 39.70 -0.65
N ARG A 226 36.53 40.28 -1.80
CA ARG A 226 35.95 39.88 -3.09
C ARG A 226 36.18 38.40 -3.39
N SER A 227 37.36 37.86 -3.08
CA SER A 227 37.66 36.43 -3.34
C SER A 227 36.73 35.51 -2.57
N PHE A 228 36.42 35.86 -1.32
CA PHE A 228 35.50 35.12 -0.47
C PHE A 228 34.05 35.24 -0.95
N GLN A 229 33.60 36.46 -1.30
CA GLN A 229 32.25 36.68 -1.82
C GLN A 229 32.00 35.87 -3.11
N PHE A 230 32.96 35.81 -4.03
CA PHE A 230 32.88 34.96 -5.23
C PHE A 230 32.87 33.47 -4.88
N ALA A 231 33.69 33.03 -3.92
CA ALA A 231 33.71 31.64 -3.49
C ALA A 231 32.38 31.19 -2.88
N VAL A 232 31.78 32.03 -2.02
CA VAL A 232 30.44 31.80 -1.45
C VAL A 232 29.40 31.75 -2.57
N GLN A 233 29.45 32.65 -3.55
CA GLN A 233 28.56 32.61 -4.71
C GLN A 233 28.64 31.28 -5.45
N THR A 234 29.85 30.75 -5.70
CA THR A 234 30.04 29.46 -6.37
C THR A 234 29.36 28.33 -5.60
N VAL A 235 29.53 28.28 -4.28
CA VAL A 235 28.91 27.27 -3.41
C VAL A 235 27.38 27.42 -3.40
N VAL A 236 26.88 28.66 -3.26
CA VAL A 236 25.45 28.99 -3.27
C VAL A 236 24.80 28.57 -4.59
N ASN A 237 25.41 28.89 -5.73
CA ASN A 237 24.88 28.54 -7.05
C ASN A 237 24.88 27.02 -7.29
N SER A 238 25.89 26.30 -6.80
CA SER A 238 25.91 24.84 -6.86
C SER A 238 24.80 24.22 -6.01
N MET A 239 24.50 24.80 -4.85
CA MET A 239 23.47 24.29 -3.93
C MET A 239 22.05 24.77 -4.26
N ALA A 240 21.89 25.86 -5.02
CA ALA A 240 20.59 26.44 -5.39
C ALA A 240 19.71 25.46 -6.20
N GLY A 241 20.31 24.50 -6.92
CA GLY A 241 19.56 23.42 -7.58
C GLY A 241 18.82 22.47 -6.64
N HIS A 242 19.16 22.45 -5.34
CA HIS A 242 18.55 21.56 -4.35
C HIS A 242 17.39 22.18 -3.56
N ILE A 243 17.19 23.50 -3.63
CA ILE A 243 16.15 24.21 -2.87
C ILE A 243 15.42 25.14 -3.82
N ALA A 244 14.21 24.75 -4.25
CA ALA A 244 13.40 25.51 -5.21
C ALA A 244 13.19 26.98 -4.81
N ALA A 245 13.15 27.27 -3.50
CA ALA A 245 12.97 28.62 -2.95
C ALA A 245 14.19 29.56 -3.12
N ILE A 246 15.39 29.05 -3.42
CA ILE A 246 16.65 29.82 -3.44
C ILE A 246 17.19 30.01 -4.88
N SER A 247 16.41 29.61 -5.89
CA SER A 247 16.82 29.56 -7.30
C SER A 247 17.18 30.90 -7.97
N SER A 248 17.30 32.01 -7.23
CA SER A 248 17.55 33.34 -7.80
C SER A 248 18.33 34.33 -6.92
N LEU A 249 19.27 33.89 -6.07
CA LEU A 249 20.17 34.84 -5.39
C LEU A 249 21.17 35.44 -6.38
N THR A 250 21.09 36.76 -6.58
CA THR A 250 22.05 37.49 -7.41
C THR A 250 23.36 37.74 -6.65
N LEU A 251 24.46 37.95 -7.38
CA LEU A 251 25.75 38.30 -6.78
C LEU A 251 25.63 39.53 -5.88
N GLU A 252 24.88 40.54 -6.31
CA GLU A 252 24.66 41.79 -5.57
C GLU A 252 23.94 41.53 -4.24
N THR A 253 22.92 40.66 -4.22
CA THR A 253 22.24 40.29 -2.98
C THR A 253 23.15 39.54 -2.00
N ILE A 254 24.03 38.66 -2.49
CA ILE A 254 24.98 37.93 -1.65
C ILE A 254 26.01 38.90 -1.06
N GLN A 255 26.54 39.83 -1.88
CA GLN A 255 27.49 40.85 -1.43
C GLN A 255 26.88 41.76 -0.36
N ASN A 256 25.70 42.31 -0.62
CA ASN A 256 24.99 43.18 0.34
C ASN A 256 24.69 42.46 1.66
N SER A 257 24.31 41.17 1.61
CA SER A 257 24.10 40.36 2.80
C SER A 257 25.39 40.13 3.58
N LEU A 258 26.50 39.77 2.91
CA LEU A 258 27.80 39.56 3.56
C LEU A 258 28.36 40.86 4.16
N GLU A 259 28.18 41.99 3.49
CA GLU A 259 28.53 43.32 4.01
C GLU A 259 27.69 43.68 5.24
N SER A 260 26.38 43.39 5.22
CA SER A 260 25.50 43.56 6.38
C SER A 260 25.95 42.68 7.56
N VAL A 261 26.34 41.42 7.30
CA VAL A 261 26.90 40.55 8.35
C VAL A 261 28.18 41.15 8.91
N ALA A 262 29.12 41.55 8.06
CA ALA A 262 30.38 42.16 8.51
C ALA A 262 30.16 43.41 9.38
N ALA A 263 29.17 44.25 9.04
CA ALA A 263 28.87 45.47 9.78
C ALA A 263 28.23 45.21 11.16
N LYS A 264 27.35 44.20 11.26
CA LYS A 264 26.47 43.97 12.41
C LYS A 264 26.86 42.78 13.29
N LEU A 265 27.81 41.95 12.86
CA LEU A 265 28.28 40.79 13.62
C LEU A 265 28.98 41.22 14.91
N GLN A 266 28.59 40.61 16.03
CA GLN A 266 29.19 40.81 17.34
C GLN A 266 29.50 39.46 17.99
N PHE A 267 30.64 39.38 18.68
CA PHE A 267 30.97 38.26 19.53
C PHE A 267 30.48 38.51 20.94
N VAL A 268 29.95 37.48 21.58
CA VAL A 268 29.48 37.53 22.97
C VAL A 268 29.92 36.30 23.74
N LYS A 269 29.97 36.40 25.07
CA LYS A 269 30.40 35.29 25.91
C LYS A 269 29.38 34.14 25.98
N CYS A 270 28.10 34.47 26.09
CA CYS A 270 27.00 33.53 26.18
C CYS A 270 25.75 34.09 25.48
N LEU A 271 24.87 33.22 24.99
CA LEU A 271 23.60 33.56 24.36
C LEU A 271 22.49 32.64 24.89
N HIS A 272 21.43 33.26 25.38
CA HIS A 272 20.22 32.59 25.85
C HIS A 272 19.02 33.10 25.07
N THR A 273 18.33 32.16 24.43
CA THR A 273 17.18 32.47 23.59
C THR A 273 15.97 31.69 24.06
N HIS A 274 14.79 32.23 23.79
CA HIS A 274 13.53 31.52 24.01
C HIS A 274 12.68 31.52 22.74
N PHE A 275 11.86 30.48 22.63
CA PHE A 275 10.97 30.27 21.50
C PHE A 275 9.55 30.66 21.89
N LEU A 276 8.96 31.61 21.17
CA LEU A 276 7.60 32.10 21.35
C LEU A 276 6.67 31.54 20.28
N LEU A 277 5.51 31.06 20.72
CA LEU A 277 4.42 30.63 19.86
C LEU A 277 3.47 31.79 19.56
N LEU A 278 3.36 32.17 18.29
CA LEU A 278 2.40 33.17 17.82
C LEU A 278 0.98 32.59 17.66
N PRO A 279 -0.09 33.40 17.82
CA PRO A 279 -0.09 34.85 18.09
C PRO A 279 -0.05 35.22 19.58
N ASN A 280 -0.22 34.27 20.49
CA ASN A 280 -0.38 34.54 21.93
C ASN A 280 0.94 34.81 22.65
N SER A 281 2.08 34.78 21.94
CA SER A 281 3.45 34.93 22.46
C SER A 281 3.72 34.06 23.70
N VAL A 282 3.29 32.80 23.64
CA VAL A 282 3.50 31.84 24.73
C VAL A 282 4.86 31.21 24.56
N SER A 283 5.71 31.24 25.59
CA SER A 283 6.98 30.53 25.57
C SER A 283 6.77 29.02 25.49
N ILE A 284 7.40 28.41 24.48
CA ILE A 284 7.42 26.97 24.23
C ILE A 284 8.83 26.40 24.29
N THR A 285 9.80 27.15 24.84
CA THR A 285 11.18 26.67 24.97
C THR A 285 11.23 25.36 25.74
N SER A 286 11.90 24.36 25.17
CA SER A 286 12.23 23.13 25.85
C SER A 286 13.70 23.17 26.28
N THR A 287 13.92 23.18 27.59
CA THR A 287 15.24 22.97 28.19
C THR A 287 15.43 21.48 28.42
N THR A 288 15.55 20.72 27.32
CA THR A 288 15.84 19.28 27.43
C THR A 288 17.20 19.08 28.09
N LYS A 289 17.27 18.13 29.03
CA LYS A 289 18.52 17.71 29.70
C LYS A 289 19.56 17.09 28.75
N ASP A 290 19.17 16.80 27.51
CA ASP A 290 20.08 16.40 26.43
C ASP A 290 20.55 17.64 25.66
N SER A 291 21.24 18.57 26.35
CA SER A 291 21.94 19.63 25.64
C SER A 291 22.99 19.00 24.72
N MET A 292 23.05 19.44 23.46
CA MET A 292 24.01 18.89 22.48
C MET A 292 25.48 19.07 22.89
N ILE A 293 25.72 19.92 23.90
CA ILE A 293 27.03 20.28 24.43
C ILE A 293 27.05 19.84 25.91
N PRO A 294 27.80 18.78 26.25
CA PRO A 294 27.84 18.23 27.62
C PRO A 294 28.26 19.24 28.69
N GLU A 295 29.00 20.28 28.30
CA GLU A 295 29.48 21.33 29.20
C GLU A 295 28.37 22.30 29.65
N TRP A 296 27.16 22.18 29.10
CA TRP A 296 26.02 23.08 29.32
C TRP A 296 24.88 22.41 30.10
N GLU A 297 25.11 21.26 30.74
CA GLU A 297 24.07 20.50 31.46
C GLU A 297 23.43 21.25 32.66
N ASP A 298 24.07 22.29 33.19
CA ASP A 298 23.64 23.01 34.41
C ASP A 298 22.81 24.28 34.17
N ASP A 299 22.62 24.73 32.92
CA ASP A 299 21.90 25.98 32.63
C ASP A 299 20.37 25.76 32.53
N SER A 300 19.61 26.50 33.36
CA SER A 300 18.14 26.47 33.37
C SER A 300 17.47 27.17 32.18
N GLN A 301 18.27 27.80 31.31
CA GLN A 301 17.86 28.58 30.14
C GLN A 301 18.38 27.91 28.86
N HIS A 302 17.67 28.09 27.76
CA HIS A 302 18.11 27.52 26.48
C HIS A 302 19.28 28.33 25.93
N ARG A 303 20.43 27.67 25.78
CA ARG A 303 21.69 28.27 25.31
C ARG A 303 21.95 27.92 23.85
N THR A 304 22.32 28.92 23.06
CA THR A 304 22.66 28.78 21.63
C THR A 304 24.06 29.33 21.32
N LEU A 305 24.65 28.90 20.21
CA LEU A 305 25.95 29.39 19.73
C LEU A 305 25.84 30.64 18.85
N TYR A 306 24.67 30.88 18.29
CA TYR A 306 24.44 32.04 17.42
C TYR A 306 22.98 32.47 17.48
N PHE A 307 22.76 33.75 17.19
CA PHE A 307 21.43 34.33 17.09
C PHE A 307 21.38 35.32 15.93
N VAL A 308 20.35 35.20 15.09
CA VAL A 308 20.09 36.09 13.96
C VAL A 308 18.72 36.72 14.16
N SER A 309 18.70 38.04 14.34
CA SER A 309 17.43 38.77 14.50
C SER A 309 16.60 38.72 13.22
N ARG A 310 15.29 38.52 13.34
CA ARG A 310 14.35 38.50 12.19
C ARG A 310 14.37 39.78 11.34
N SER A 311 14.67 40.93 11.95
CA SER A 311 14.83 42.20 11.22
C SER A 311 16.21 42.39 10.59
N ASN A 312 17.09 41.38 10.71
CA ASN A 312 18.51 41.46 10.35
C ASN A 312 19.21 42.68 10.99
N ALA A 313 18.76 43.07 12.19
CA ALA A 313 19.30 44.21 12.94
C ALA A 313 20.59 43.86 13.68
N CYS A 314 20.72 42.63 14.18
CA CYS A 314 21.90 42.14 14.89
C CYS A 314 22.18 40.66 14.57
N PHE A 315 23.46 40.32 14.57
CA PHE A 315 23.96 38.95 14.44
C PHE A 315 24.93 38.69 15.58
N LEU A 316 24.62 37.74 16.45
CA LEU A 316 25.40 37.44 17.64
C LEU A 316 26.01 36.04 17.50
N VAL A 317 27.27 35.90 17.89
CA VAL A 317 27.98 34.62 17.97
C VAL A 317 28.55 34.47 19.37
N ALA A 318 28.16 33.40 20.05
CA ALA A 318 28.64 33.04 21.38
C ALA A 318 29.98 32.29 21.29
N GLU A 319 30.74 32.31 22.38
CA GLU A 319 31.96 31.51 22.53
C GLU A 319 31.64 30.01 22.48
N PRO A 320 32.12 29.27 21.45
CA PRO A 320 31.86 27.85 21.32
C PRO A 320 32.81 27.01 22.19
N PRO A 321 32.43 25.78 22.56
CA PRO A 321 33.34 24.78 23.12
C PRO A 321 34.57 24.54 22.26
N ALA A 322 35.66 24.07 22.88
CA ALA A 322 36.96 23.90 22.21
C ALA A 322 36.96 22.95 21.00
N TYR A 323 35.96 22.07 20.88
CA TYR A 323 35.81 21.12 19.78
C TYR A 323 34.90 21.63 18.64
N ILE A 324 34.30 22.82 18.77
CA ILE A 324 33.49 23.45 17.72
C ILE A 324 34.26 24.65 17.15
N SER A 325 34.45 24.67 15.83
CA SER A 325 35.12 25.77 15.15
C SER A 325 34.24 27.02 15.13
N ILE A 326 34.82 28.16 15.53
CA ILE A 326 34.17 29.48 15.39
C ILE A 326 33.80 29.80 13.93
N PHE A 327 34.60 29.31 12.98
CA PHE A 327 34.33 29.51 11.55
C PHE A 327 33.08 28.78 11.09
N ASP A 328 32.78 27.61 11.67
CA ASP A 328 31.56 26.86 11.35
C ASP A 328 30.33 27.55 11.97
N VAL A 329 30.45 28.12 13.17
CA VAL A 329 29.37 28.92 13.79
C VAL A 329 29.08 30.18 12.97
N VAL A 330 30.12 30.88 12.50
CA VAL A 330 29.95 32.04 11.60
C VAL A 330 29.38 31.61 10.25
N ALA A 331 29.76 30.45 9.73
CA ALA A 331 29.16 29.89 8.52
C ALA A 331 27.65 29.66 8.70
N ASN A 332 27.19 29.20 9.87
CA ASN A 332 25.76 29.05 10.17
C ASN A 332 25.02 30.40 10.10
N VAL A 333 25.59 31.44 10.73
CA VAL A 333 25.02 32.81 10.68
C VAL A 333 24.92 33.32 9.24
N VAL A 334 26.01 33.21 8.47
CA VAL A 334 26.02 33.62 7.06
C VAL A 334 24.98 32.85 6.25
N SER A 335 24.88 31.54 6.48
CA SER A 335 23.90 30.68 5.79
C SER A 335 22.47 31.13 6.06
N GLN A 336 22.13 31.41 7.33
CA GLN A 336 20.79 31.86 7.71
C GLN A 336 20.46 33.23 7.11
N VAL A 337 21.41 34.17 7.10
CA VAL A 337 21.23 35.51 6.49
C VAL A 337 21.08 35.43 4.96
N LEU A 338 21.76 34.48 4.31
CA LEU A 338 21.59 34.19 2.89
C LEU A 338 20.30 33.41 2.58
N GLY A 339 19.50 33.06 3.59
CA GLY A 339 18.25 32.33 3.40
C GLY A 339 18.44 30.84 3.15
N PHE A 340 19.54 30.24 3.61
CA PHE A 340 19.75 28.80 3.57
C PHE A 340 19.29 28.13 4.86
N PRO A 341 18.42 27.10 4.79
CA PRO A 341 17.94 26.36 5.96
C PRO A 341 18.94 25.33 6.50
N ILE A 342 19.96 24.98 5.70
CA ILE A 342 21.05 24.07 6.06
C ILE A 342 22.34 24.89 6.02
N PRO A 343 23.25 24.71 6.98
CA PRO A 343 24.51 25.43 6.98
C PRO A 343 25.33 25.12 5.73
N LEU A 344 25.73 26.18 5.02
CA LEU A 344 26.60 26.11 3.87
C LEU A 344 28.00 25.64 4.32
N PRO A 345 28.68 24.79 3.52
CA PRO A 345 30.00 24.28 3.86
C PRO A 345 31.11 25.33 3.59
N ILE A 346 30.95 26.53 4.15
CA ILE A 346 31.84 27.68 3.94
C ILE A 346 32.77 27.92 5.15
N GLY A 347 32.66 27.13 6.22
CA GLY A 347 33.53 27.26 7.41
C GLY A 347 35.02 27.11 7.08
N SER A 348 35.38 26.15 6.21
CA SER A 348 36.76 26.01 5.73
C SER A 348 37.23 27.19 4.88
N LEU A 349 36.32 27.87 4.17
CA LEU A 349 36.64 29.07 3.38
C LEU A 349 36.88 30.28 4.29
N LEU A 350 36.22 30.36 5.44
CA LEU A 350 36.46 31.39 6.45
C LEU A 350 37.83 31.19 7.15
N SER A 351 38.25 29.94 7.35
CA SER A 351 39.54 29.62 7.97
C SER A 351 40.75 29.84 7.06
N CYS A 352 40.58 29.94 5.73
CA CYS A 352 41.69 29.96 4.80
C CYS A 352 42.30 31.37 4.60
N PRO A 353 43.54 31.48 4.12
CA PRO A 353 44.11 32.77 3.70
C PRO A 353 43.32 33.40 2.55
N VAL A 354 43.29 34.74 2.49
CA VAL A 354 42.63 35.48 1.40
C VAL A 354 43.29 35.14 0.06
N GLY A 355 42.48 34.75 -0.92
CA GLY A 355 42.91 34.41 -2.28
C GLY A 355 43.02 32.90 -2.56
N CYS A 356 42.92 32.04 -1.54
CA CYS A 356 42.99 30.59 -1.68
C CYS A 356 41.61 29.91 -1.78
N GLU A 357 40.51 30.66 -1.71
CA GLU A 357 39.17 30.12 -1.55
C GLU A 357 38.73 29.23 -2.73
N SER A 358 39.04 29.65 -3.96
CA SER A 358 38.70 28.89 -5.16
C SER A 358 39.40 27.54 -5.22
N ALA A 359 40.69 27.50 -4.87
CA ALA A 359 41.46 26.26 -4.81
C ALA A 359 40.89 25.29 -3.76
N ILE A 360 40.38 25.81 -2.64
CA ILE A 360 39.79 24.99 -1.58
C ILE A 360 38.44 24.40 -2.01
N ILE A 361 37.62 25.16 -2.74
CA ILE A 361 36.36 24.64 -3.31
C ILE A 361 36.64 23.44 -4.20
N ASP A 362 37.66 23.54 -5.07
CA ASP A 362 38.03 22.48 -6.01
C ASP A 362 38.60 21.24 -5.29
N VAL A 363 39.46 21.46 -4.29
CA VAL A 363 40.08 20.37 -3.50
C VAL A 363 39.05 19.63 -2.65
N LEU A 364 38.17 20.36 -1.96
CA LEU A 364 37.17 19.79 -1.07
C LEU A 364 35.91 19.32 -1.81
N LYS A 365 35.81 19.59 -3.12
CA LYS A 365 34.64 19.23 -3.95
C LYS A 365 33.32 19.68 -3.33
N LEU A 366 33.28 20.89 -2.79
CA LEU A 366 32.10 21.44 -2.09
C LEU A 366 30.86 21.58 -3.00
N CYS A 367 31.02 21.38 -4.31
CA CYS A 367 30.01 21.58 -5.36
C CYS A 367 29.60 20.28 -6.11
N THR A 368 29.84 19.08 -5.57
CA THR A 368 29.45 17.81 -6.26
C THR A 368 28.02 17.35 -5.95
N GLU A 369 27.29 16.97 -7.01
CA GLU A 369 25.88 16.55 -7.05
C GLU A 369 25.53 15.31 -6.20
N LYS A 370 24.32 15.35 -5.63
CA LYS A 370 23.70 14.38 -4.72
C LYS A 370 23.05 13.19 -5.43
N LYS A 371 23.08 12.03 -4.74
CA LYS A 371 21.98 11.07 -4.75
C LYS A 371 20.78 11.71 -4.06
N GLU A 372 19.64 11.78 -4.73
CA GLU A 372 18.36 12.08 -4.08
C GLU A 372 18.12 11.05 -2.97
N PRO A 373 17.83 11.48 -1.72
CA PRO A 373 17.19 10.60 -0.78
C PRO A 373 15.78 10.36 -1.29
N THR A 374 15.51 9.12 -1.72
CA THR A 374 14.17 8.64 -2.07
C THR A 374 13.32 8.59 -0.79
N SER A 375 12.80 9.76 -0.38
CA SER A 375 11.84 9.87 0.70
C SER A 375 10.46 9.53 0.15
N GLY A 376 9.86 8.46 0.67
CA GLY A 376 8.54 7.99 0.30
C GLY A 376 8.26 6.63 0.93
N ILE A 377 7.02 6.16 0.84
CA ILE A 377 6.53 4.88 1.39
C ILE A 377 7.37 3.67 0.91
N ALA A 378 8.07 3.80 -0.22
CA ALA A 378 9.08 2.84 -0.67
C ALA A 378 10.21 2.59 0.37
N SER A 379 10.51 3.57 1.22
CA SER A 379 11.47 3.47 2.33
C SER A 379 10.99 2.63 3.51
N LEU A 380 9.69 2.31 3.62
CA LEU A 380 9.16 1.49 4.70
C LEU A 380 9.33 -0.01 4.43
N ILE A 381 9.40 -0.40 3.15
CA ILE A 381 9.48 -1.81 2.75
C ILE A 381 10.79 -2.42 3.30
N GLY A 382 10.67 -3.48 4.10
CA GLY A 382 11.78 -4.18 4.73
C GLY A 382 12.16 -3.67 6.13
N MET A 383 11.63 -2.54 6.57
CA MET A 383 11.81 -2.03 7.94
C MET A 383 10.97 -2.84 8.95
N GLU A 384 11.41 -2.87 10.21
CA GLU A 384 10.61 -3.40 11.32
C GLU A 384 9.33 -2.57 11.50
N ILE A 385 8.24 -3.26 11.82
CA ILE A 385 6.94 -2.61 12.00
C ILE A 385 6.94 -1.72 13.24
N LEU A 386 6.40 -0.52 13.08
CA LEU A 386 6.23 0.42 14.18
C LEU A 386 5.32 -0.19 15.26
N PRO A 387 5.61 -0.01 16.57
CA PRO A 387 4.78 -0.56 17.64
C PRO A 387 3.30 -0.16 17.56
N GLN A 388 3.04 1.03 17.01
CA GLN A 388 1.70 1.57 16.82
C GLN A 388 0.92 0.84 15.71
N ASP A 389 1.59 0.48 14.62
CA ASP A 389 0.99 -0.25 13.50
C ASP A 389 0.86 -1.75 13.83
N ALA A 390 1.74 -2.28 14.69
CA ALA A 390 1.67 -3.65 15.19
C ALA A 390 0.32 -3.95 15.88
N LEU A 391 -0.30 -2.96 16.52
CA LEU A 391 -1.63 -3.09 17.14
C LEU A 391 -2.77 -3.30 16.12
N GLN A 392 -2.54 -2.93 14.87
CA GLN A 392 -3.50 -3.08 13.78
C GLN A 392 -3.23 -4.33 12.93
N VAL A 393 -2.18 -5.09 13.24
CA VAL A 393 -1.85 -6.33 12.51
C VAL A 393 -2.90 -7.39 12.80
N GLN A 394 -3.36 -8.05 11.73
CA GLN A 394 -4.43 -9.04 11.74
C GLN A 394 -3.97 -10.29 11.00
N PHE A 395 -4.18 -11.46 11.60
CA PHE A 395 -3.79 -12.74 11.03
C PHE A 395 -4.96 -13.40 10.29
N HIS A 396 -4.95 -13.35 8.96
CA HIS A 396 -5.96 -13.99 8.09
C HIS A 396 -5.27 -14.76 6.94
N PRO A 397 -4.72 -15.95 7.20
CA PRO A 397 -3.89 -16.68 6.23
C PRO A 397 -4.67 -17.21 5.01
N LEU A 398 -6.00 -17.21 5.07
CA LEU A 398 -6.90 -17.64 3.99
C LEU A 398 -7.44 -16.47 3.14
N ARG A 399 -7.19 -15.22 3.56
CA ARG A 399 -7.73 -14.05 2.87
C ARG A 399 -6.98 -13.84 1.55
N PRO A 400 -7.65 -13.45 0.44
CA PRO A 400 -6.96 -12.98 -0.75
C PRO A 400 -6.19 -11.66 -0.50
N PHE A 401 -5.19 -11.38 -1.33
CA PHE A 401 -4.47 -10.10 -1.33
C PHE A 401 -4.61 -9.43 -2.69
N TYR A 402 -4.51 -8.10 -2.70
CA TYR A 402 -4.56 -7.32 -3.94
C TYR A 402 -3.21 -6.66 -4.26
N ALA A 403 -2.98 -6.33 -5.53
CA ALA A 403 -1.77 -5.69 -5.99
C ALA A 403 -1.57 -4.30 -5.35
N GLY A 404 -0.38 -4.06 -4.82
CA GLY A 404 -0.01 -2.85 -4.09
C GLY A 404 -0.36 -2.85 -2.60
N GLU A 405 -0.99 -3.91 -2.06
CA GLU A 405 -1.31 -4.00 -0.62
C GLU A 405 -0.02 -4.05 0.22
N ILE A 406 0.10 -3.13 1.18
CA ILE A 406 1.12 -3.15 2.22
C ILE A 406 0.70 -4.18 3.28
N VAL A 407 1.59 -5.13 3.53
CA VAL A 407 1.40 -6.25 4.45
C VAL A 407 2.52 -6.29 5.48
N ALA A 408 2.26 -6.96 6.59
CA ALA A 408 3.26 -7.33 7.57
C ALA A 408 3.74 -8.76 7.30
N TRP A 409 5.03 -9.04 7.41
CA TRP A 409 5.54 -10.40 7.19
C TRP A 409 6.63 -10.78 8.20
N ARG A 410 6.84 -12.09 8.38
CA ARG A 410 7.95 -12.68 9.15
C ARG A 410 8.42 -13.97 8.49
N SER A 411 9.71 -14.32 8.62
CA SER A 411 10.22 -15.58 8.07
C SER A 411 9.94 -16.74 9.03
N HIS A 412 10.17 -16.53 10.33
CA HIS A 412 9.98 -17.52 11.37
C HIS A 412 9.36 -16.94 12.65
N ASN A 413 8.78 -17.81 13.47
CA ASN A 413 8.26 -17.44 14.79
C ASN A 413 9.40 -16.95 15.69
N GLY A 414 9.26 -15.73 16.21
CA GLY A 414 10.28 -15.07 17.05
C GLY A 414 10.97 -13.88 16.37
N GLU A 415 10.89 -13.77 15.04
CA GLU A 415 11.29 -12.55 14.35
C GLU A 415 10.26 -11.43 14.56
N LYS A 416 10.77 -10.20 14.62
CA LYS A 416 9.93 -9.03 14.54
C LYS A 416 9.30 -8.93 13.14
N LEU A 417 8.05 -8.51 13.11
CA LEU A 417 7.32 -8.29 11.86
C LEU A 417 7.96 -7.13 11.08
N LYS A 418 8.04 -7.29 9.76
CA LYS A 418 8.56 -6.27 8.82
C LYS A 418 7.49 -5.87 7.82
N TYR A 419 7.57 -4.66 7.29
CA TYR A 419 6.70 -4.25 6.18
C TYR A 419 7.09 -4.95 4.89
N GLY A 420 6.09 -5.29 4.08
CA GLY A 420 6.23 -5.80 2.73
C GLY A 420 5.10 -5.28 1.83
N ARG A 421 5.22 -5.50 0.53
CA ARG A 421 4.21 -5.12 -0.46
C ARG A 421 3.85 -6.29 -1.36
N VAL A 422 2.56 -6.47 -1.66
CA VAL A 422 2.10 -7.50 -2.57
C VAL A 422 2.16 -6.96 -4.01
N PRO A 423 2.92 -7.56 -4.94
CA PRO A 423 3.11 -7.02 -6.28
C PRO A 423 1.92 -7.29 -7.23
N GLU A 424 1.15 -8.36 -7.01
CA GLU A 424 0.12 -8.84 -7.93
C GLU A 424 -1.13 -9.30 -7.14
N ASP A 425 -2.30 -9.39 -7.78
CA ASP A 425 -3.51 -9.91 -7.14
C ASP A 425 -3.38 -11.42 -6.87
N VAL A 426 -3.65 -11.85 -5.64
CA VAL A 426 -3.49 -13.24 -5.19
C VAL A 426 -4.77 -13.77 -4.55
N ARG A 427 -5.26 -14.92 -5.01
CA ARG A 427 -6.45 -15.59 -4.45
C ARG A 427 -6.20 -17.08 -4.20
N PRO A 428 -6.59 -17.64 -3.04
CA PRO A 428 -6.53 -19.07 -2.80
C PRO A 428 -7.56 -19.83 -3.64
N PHE A 429 -7.25 -21.09 -3.98
CA PHE A 429 -8.25 -22.00 -4.55
C PHE A 429 -9.28 -22.42 -3.49
N ALA A 430 -10.52 -22.67 -3.92
CA ALA A 430 -11.57 -23.17 -3.05
C ALA A 430 -11.14 -24.49 -2.39
N GLY A 431 -11.08 -24.51 -1.06
CA GLY A 431 -10.66 -25.67 -0.27
C GLY A 431 -9.14 -25.77 -0.01
N GLN A 432 -8.33 -24.82 -0.49
CA GLN A 432 -6.91 -24.76 -0.15
C GLN A 432 -6.70 -24.07 1.21
N ALA A 433 -5.95 -24.71 2.11
CA ALA A 433 -5.71 -24.21 3.46
C ALA A 433 -4.59 -23.15 3.57
N LEU A 434 -3.50 -23.28 2.82
CA LEU A 434 -2.42 -22.27 2.77
C LEU A 434 -1.88 -22.23 1.35
N TYR A 435 -1.41 -21.06 0.92
CA TYR A 435 -0.93 -20.84 -0.44
C TYR A 435 0.34 -20.00 -0.45
N ARG A 436 1.08 -20.09 -1.55
CA ARG A 436 2.32 -19.33 -1.77
C ARG A 436 2.14 -18.22 -2.76
N PHE A 437 2.73 -17.07 -2.44
CA PHE A 437 2.77 -15.93 -3.32
C PHE A 437 3.99 -15.06 -3.06
N LYS A 438 4.30 -14.19 -4.01
CA LYS A 438 5.45 -13.29 -3.92
C LYS A 438 5.08 -12.08 -3.08
N VAL A 439 5.99 -11.68 -2.19
CA VAL A 439 5.91 -10.43 -1.43
C VAL A 439 7.22 -9.68 -1.63
N GLU A 440 7.13 -8.39 -1.91
CA GLU A 440 8.25 -7.47 -1.94
C GLU A 440 8.71 -7.19 -0.51
N ILE A 441 9.92 -7.65 -0.18
CA ILE A 441 10.50 -7.60 1.17
C ILE A 441 11.50 -6.46 1.35
N ALA A 442 12.00 -5.91 0.26
CA ALA A 442 12.82 -4.71 0.19
C ALA A 442 12.57 -4.04 -1.18
N PRO A 443 12.88 -2.76 -1.38
CA PRO A 443 12.63 -2.07 -2.64
C PRO A 443 13.21 -2.84 -3.84
N GLY A 444 12.33 -3.35 -4.72
CA GLY A 444 12.69 -4.13 -5.90
C GLY A 444 13.08 -5.60 -5.65
N LEU A 445 13.04 -6.09 -4.41
CA LEU A 445 13.36 -7.47 -4.04
C LEU A 445 12.10 -8.23 -3.61
N THR A 446 11.67 -9.20 -4.41
CA THR A 446 10.50 -10.06 -4.12
C THR A 446 10.91 -11.47 -3.70
N GLN A 447 10.27 -11.99 -2.65
CA GLN A 447 10.47 -13.36 -2.14
C GLN A 447 9.13 -14.11 -2.07
N PRO A 448 9.08 -15.42 -2.43
CA PRO A 448 7.90 -16.24 -2.20
C PRO A 448 7.72 -16.54 -0.70
N LEU A 449 6.58 -16.17 -0.14
CA LEU A 449 6.18 -16.44 1.24
C LEU A 449 4.92 -17.31 1.29
N ILE A 450 4.72 -17.98 2.42
CA ILE A 450 3.50 -18.73 2.72
C ILE A 450 2.48 -17.77 3.31
N SER A 451 1.19 -17.93 3.01
CA SER A 451 0.14 -17.06 3.54
C SER A 451 0.05 -17.02 5.08
N SER A 452 0.59 -18.01 5.80
CA SER A 452 0.73 -18.00 7.27
C SER A 452 1.86 -17.09 7.79
N GLN A 453 2.77 -16.68 6.93
CA GLN A 453 3.88 -15.78 7.24
C GLN A 453 3.52 -14.31 6.96
N VAL A 454 2.35 -14.06 6.38
CA VAL A 454 1.88 -12.75 5.95
C VAL A 454 0.65 -12.36 6.75
N PHE A 455 0.61 -11.10 7.18
CA PHE A 455 -0.42 -10.51 8.02
C PHE A 455 -0.94 -9.25 7.33
N SER A 456 -2.24 -9.03 7.42
CA SER A 456 -2.91 -7.84 6.88
C SER A 456 -3.11 -6.79 7.97
N PHE A 457 -3.23 -5.52 7.62
CA PHE A 457 -3.62 -4.48 8.57
C PHE A 457 -5.15 -4.34 8.63
N ARG A 458 -5.70 -4.24 9.85
CA ARG A 458 -7.12 -3.99 10.10
C ARG A 458 -7.50 -2.61 9.59
N SER A 459 -8.62 -2.52 8.89
CA SER A 459 -9.18 -1.24 8.42
C SER A 459 -10.16 -0.66 9.43
N ILE A 460 -10.13 0.65 9.58
CA ILE A 460 -10.93 1.39 10.57
C ILE A 460 -12.42 1.36 10.23
N SER A 461 -12.77 1.24 8.93
CA SER A 461 -14.16 1.16 8.48
C SER A 461 -14.97 -0.02 9.04
N MET A 462 -14.32 -0.99 9.69
CA MET A 462 -14.97 -2.13 10.35
C MET A 462 -15.44 -1.87 11.79
N GLY A 463 -15.25 -0.65 12.32
CA GLY A 463 -15.34 -0.40 13.75
C GLY A 463 -16.74 -0.38 14.40
N ASN A 464 -17.84 -0.25 13.64
CA ASN A 464 -19.14 0.06 14.27
C ASN A 464 -20.23 -1.02 14.21
N ASP A 465 -20.04 -2.14 13.50
CA ASP A 465 -21.12 -3.15 13.35
C ASP A 465 -20.74 -4.58 13.78
N ALA A 466 -19.57 -4.82 14.38
CA ALA A 466 -19.15 -6.17 14.79
C ALA A 466 -18.34 -6.19 16.09
N SER A 467 -18.90 -5.63 17.17
CA SER A 467 -18.49 -5.98 18.54
C SER A 467 -19.61 -6.80 19.18
N SER A 468 -19.62 -8.09 18.89
CA SER A 468 -20.14 -9.10 19.83
C SER A 468 -18.95 -9.91 20.29
N GLU A 469 -18.38 -9.49 21.41
CA GLU A 469 -17.48 -10.31 22.22
C GLU A 469 -18.24 -11.56 22.66
N THR A 470 -18.05 -12.69 21.98
CA THR A 470 -18.25 -13.99 22.64
C THR A 470 -16.99 -14.33 23.39
N LEU A 471 -16.93 -13.82 24.62
CA LEU A 471 -16.17 -14.41 25.70
C LEU A 471 -16.43 -15.91 25.74
N LEU A 472 -15.36 -16.68 25.56
CA LEU A 472 -15.32 -18.11 25.82
C LEU A 472 -15.71 -18.36 27.28
N ASN A 473 -16.94 -18.80 27.50
CA ASN A 473 -17.31 -19.50 28.73
C ASN A 473 -17.70 -20.93 28.39
N SER A 474 -16.79 -21.82 28.77
CA SER A 474 -16.93 -23.27 28.75
C SER A 474 -18.15 -23.70 29.57
N SER A 475 -19.08 -24.41 28.94
CA SER A 475 -20.04 -25.29 29.62
C SER A 475 -20.55 -26.32 28.62
N HIS A 476 -20.05 -27.56 28.77
CA HIS A 476 -20.61 -28.74 28.13
C HIS A 476 -22.11 -28.88 28.40
N THR A 477 -22.89 -29.27 27.41
CA THR A 477 -23.93 -30.30 27.56
C THR A 477 -24.29 -30.88 26.20
N VAL A 478 -24.07 -32.19 26.08
CA VAL A 478 -24.41 -33.04 24.95
C VAL A 478 -25.92 -33.29 24.98
N ILE A 479 -26.66 -32.90 23.96
CA ILE A 479 -27.98 -33.49 23.67
C ILE A 479 -28.10 -33.71 22.16
N ASP A 480 -28.21 -35.00 21.86
CA ASP A 480 -28.42 -35.67 20.58
C ASP A 480 -29.82 -35.37 20.03
N SER A 481 -29.93 -35.06 18.73
CA SER A 481 -31.22 -35.01 18.01
C SER A 481 -30.98 -35.13 16.50
N ARG A 482 -30.97 -36.38 16.04
CA ARG A 482 -31.14 -36.76 14.63
C ARG A 482 -32.48 -36.26 14.08
N THR A 483 -32.47 -35.70 12.89
CA THR A 483 -33.62 -35.80 11.98
C THR A 483 -33.15 -35.73 10.52
N GLN A 484 -33.27 -36.88 9.84
CA GLN A 484 -33.21 -37.02 8.38
C GLN A 484 -34.51 -36.50 7.76
N ILE A 485 -34.45 -35.95 6.54
CA ILE A 485 -35.45 -35.96 5.43
C ILE A 485 -34.77 -35.17 4.27
N GLU A 486 -34.15 -35.86 3.30
CA GLU A 486 -34.64 -36.22 1.95
C GLU A 486 -34.74 -35.05 0.95
N VAL A 487 -33.87 -35.08 -0.06
CA VAL A 487 -33.92 -34.24 -1.28
C VAL A 487 -34.39 -35.12 -2.44
N PRO A 488 -35.40 -34.74 -3.25
CA PRO A 488 -35.88 -35.55 -4.36
C PRO A 488 -35.03 -35.36 -5.62
N GLU A 489 -34.74 -36.48 -6.29
CA GLU A 489 -34.21 -36.54 -7.65
C GLU A 489 -35.28 -36.14 -8.67
N SER A 490 -34.95 -35.29 -9.64
CA SER A 490 -35.49 -35.43 -11.00
C SER A 490 -34.66 -34.71 -12.07
N SER A 491 -34.44 -35.47 -13.15
CA SER A 491 -34.40 -35.04 -14.55
C SER A 491 -33.12 -34.40 -15.09
N GLY A 492 -32.36 -35.25 -15.78
CA GLY A 492 -31.27 -34.86 -16.66
C GLY A 492 -31.73 -34.04 -17.87
N GLY A 493 -30.87 -33.09 -18.24
CA GLY A 493 -30.94 -32.33 -19.47
C GLY A 493 -29.51 -32.01 -19.90
N GLY A 494 -28.94 -32.87 -20.74
CA GLY A 494 -27.60 -32.69 -21.28
C GLY A 494 -27.55 -31.56 -22.31
N ARG A 495 -26.61 -30.61 -22.13
CA ARG A 495 -26.04 -29.77 -23.18
C ARG A 495 -24.54 -29.54 -22.92
N PRO A 496 -23.74 -29.38 -23.98
CA PRO A 496 -22.32 -29.69 -23.96
C PRO A 496 -21.51 -28.59 -23.27
N ARG A 497 -20.59 -29.01 -22.39
CA ARG A 497 -19.57 -28.15 -21.80
C ARG A 497 -18.71 -27.55 -22.91
N SER A 498 -18.81 -26.23 -23.08
CA SER A 498 -17.78 -25.43 -23.72
C SER A 498 -16.46 -25.62 -22.96
N GLN A 499 -15.41 -25.98 -23.69
CA GLN A 499 -14.05 -26.13 -23.21
C GLN A 499 -13.60 -24.86 -22.48
N LEU A 500 -13.49 -24.93 -21.14
CA LEU A 500 -12.74 -23.95 -20.36
C LEU A 500 -11.25 -24.15 -20.64
N GLN A 501 -10.57 -23.08 -21.04
CA GLN A 501 -9.13 -23.04 -21.24
C GLN A 501 -8.40 -23.18 -19.89
N PRO A 502 -7.45 -24.12 -19.73
CA PRO A 502 -6.73 -24.35 -18.46
C PRO A 502 -5.50 -23.43 -18.35
N GLY A 503 -5.72 -22.10 -18.32
CA GLY A 503 -4.64 -21.12 -18.51
C GLY A 503 -4.35 -20.12 -17.38
N LYS A 504 -5.28 -19.86 -16.44
CA LYS A 504 -5.09 -18.82 -15.40
C LYS A 504 -5.18 -19.34 -13.95
N GLU A 505 -5.62 -20.57 -13.74
CA GLU A 505 -5.88 -21.15 -12.41
C GLU A 505 -4.70 -21.97 -11.85
N LEU A 506 -3.46 -21.73 -12.27
CA LEU A 506 -2.27 -22.48 -11.79
C LEU A 506 -1.15 -21.60 -11.22
N GLN A 507 -1.39 -20.30 -11.00
CA GLN A 507 -0.30 -19.36 -10.72
C GLN A 507 0.15 -19.31 -9.24
N PHE A 508 -0.69 -19.74 -8.29
CA PHE A 508 -0.35 -19.74 -6.85
C PHE A 508 -0.09 -21.17 -6.35
N GLY A 509 1.15 -21.43 -5.94
CA GLY A 509 1.63 -22.79 -5.66
C GLY A 509 0.92 -23.47 -4.49
N ARG A 510 0.70 -24.79 -4.62
CA ARG A 510 0.31 -25.66 -3.50
C ARG A 510 1.45 -25.74 -2.47
N VAL A 511 1.09 -25.69 -1.19
CA VAL A 511 2.02 -25.88 -0.06
C VAL A 511 2.16 -27.39 0.19
N SER A 512 3.37 -27.89 0.45
CA SER A 512 3.57 -29.32 0.73
C SER A 512 3.03 -29.70 2.10
N ALA A 513 2.73 -30.99 2.31
CA ALA A 513 2.27 -31.50 3.60
C ALA A 513 3.22 -31.16 4.76
N ALA A 514 4.54 -31.22 4.55
CA ALA A 514 5.54 -30.87 5.55
C ALA A 514 5.48 -29.40 5.97
N GLU A 515 5.36 -28.50 4.99
CA GLU A 515 5.30 -27.06 5.23
C GLU A 515 3.97 -26.64 5.86
N LEU A 516 2.87 -27.33 5.51
CA LEU A 516 1.58 -27.11 6.13
C LEU A 516 1.59 -27.52 7.60
N VAL A 517 2.18 -28.67 7.94
CA VAL A 517 2.37 -29.08 9.34
C VAL A 517 3.26 -28.11 10.10
N GLN A 518 4.35 -27.65 9.50
CA GLN A 518 5.24 -26.66 10.09
C GLN A 518 4.50 -25.33 10.36
N ALA A 519 3.75 -24.82 9.37
CA ALA A 519 2.95 -23.61 9.52
C ALA A 519 1.87 -23.75 10.61
N VAL A 520 1.21 -24.92 10.69
CA VAL A 520 0.22 -25.21 11.75
C VAL A 520 0.89 -25.25 13.11
N HIS A 521 2.05 -25.88 13.24
CA HIS A 521 2.81 -25.87 14.48
C HIS A 521 3.21 -24.45 14.90
N GLU A 522 3.69 -23.64 13.96
CA GLU A 522 4.02 -22.23 14.20
C GLU A 522 2.79 -21.42 14.63
N MET A 523 1.64 -21.57 13.97
CA MET A 523 0.40 -20.89 14.36
C MET A 523 -0.07 -21.30 15.76
N LEU A 524 -0.03 -22.59 16.10
CA LEU A 524 -0.42 -23.11 17.41
C LEU A 524 0.55 -22.65 18.51
N SER A 525 1.86 -22.69 18.24
CA SER A 525 2.87 -22.21 19.19
C SER A 525 2.71 -20.72 19.51
N ALA A 526 2.37 -19.89 18.50
CA ALA A 526 2.06 -18.47 18.69
C ALA A 526 0.78 -18.26 19.52
N ALA A 527 -0.16 -19.21 19.48
CA ALA A 527 -1.35 -19.21 20.34
C ALA A 527 -1.10 -19.82 21.74
N GLY A 528 0.15 -20.18 22.07
CA GLY A 528 0.52 -20.80 23.34
C GLY A 528 0.24 -22.30 23.42
N ILE A 529 -0.04 -22.96 22.29
CA ILE A 529 -0.34 -24.38 22.21
C ILE A 529 0.87 -25.10 21.61
N ASN A 530 1.53 -25.95 22.40
CA ASN A 530 2.61 -26.80 21.92
C ASN A 530 2.05 -28.12 21.40
N MET A 531 2.43 -28.48 20.17
CA MET A 531 2.16 -29.78 19.58
C MET A 531 3.31 -30.73 19.90
N ASP A 532 2.97 -31.93 20.37
CA ASP A 532 3.98 -32.99 20.56
C ASP A 532 4.47 -33.54 19.21
N VAL A 533 5.69 -34.07 19.19
CA VAL A 533 6.35 -34.63 18.00
C VAL A 533 5.53 -35.78 17.41
N GLU A 534 4.89 -36.58 18.26
CA GLU A 534 3.98 -37.64 17.82
C GLU A 534 2.76 -37.08 17.09
N GLN A 535 2.16 -36.01 17.61
CA GLN A 535 0.99 -35.38 17.00
C GLN A 535 1.34 -34.71 15.67
N GLN A 536 2.53 -34.09 15.55
CA GLN A 536 3.04 -33.56 14.29
C GLN A 536 3.23 -34.66 13.23
N SER A 537 3.82 -35.80 13.63
CA SER A 537 4.03 -36.95 12.76
C SER A 537 2.69 -37.56 12.29
N LEU A 538 1.72 -37.68 13.19
CA LEU A 538 0.37 -38.15 12.87
C LEU A 538 -0.34 -37.22 11.89
N LEU A 539 -0.24 -35.90 12.10
CA LEU A 539 -0.84 -34.92 11.20
C LEU A 539 -0.21 -35.00 9.80
N HIS A 540 1.13 -35.05 9.72
CA HIS A 540 1.86 -35.19 8.46
C HIS A 540 1.44 -36.46 7.70
N ARG A 541 1.36 -37.59 8.42
CA ARG A 541 0.96 -38.87 7.81
C ARG A 541 -0.49 -38.83 7.33
N THR A 542 -1.38 -38.22 8.10
CA THR A 542 -2.81 -38.12 7.75
C THR A 542 -3.01 -37.28 6.48
N ILE A 543 -2.34 -36.13 6.37
CA ILE A 543 -2.42 -35.27 5.18
C ILE A 543 -1.86 -36.00 3.95
N THR A 544 -0.69 -36.63 4.09
CA THR A 544 -0.07 -37.41 2.99
C THR A 544 -1.00 -38.53 2.51
N LEU A 545 -1.65 -39.24 3.44
CA LEU A 545 -2.61 -40.29 3.08
C LEU A 545 -3.86 -39.73 2.42
N GLN A 546 -4.35 -38.56 2.84
CA GLN A 546 -5.48 -37.89 2.17
C GLN A 546 -5.16 -37.48 0.74
N GLU A 547 -3.96 -36.95 0.48
CA GLU A 547 -3.49 -36.62 -0.88
C GLU A 547 -3.44 -37.88 -1.77
N GLN A 548 -2.83 -38.96 -1.27
CA GLN A 548 -2.77 -40.25 -1.99
C GLN A 548 -4.16 -40.85 -2.24
N LEU A 549 -5.07 -40.72 -1.28
CA LEU A 549 -6.47 -41.16 -1.43
C LEU A 549 -7.18 -40.34 -2.52
N GLN A 550 -6.94 -39.03 -2.59
CA GLN A 550 -7.53 -38.17 -3.60
C GLN A 550 -6.99 -38.48 -5.01
N GLU A 551 -5.68 -38.69 -5.13
CA GLU A 551 -5.05 -39.09 -6.40
C GLU A 551 -5.56 -40.45 -6.89
N SER A 552 -5.62 -41.45 -6.01
CA SER A 552 -6.15 -42.77 -6.35
C SER A 552 -7.63 -42.74 -6.73
N ARG A 553 -8.45 -41.92 -6.07
CA ARG A 553 -9.85 -41.67 -6.46
C ARG A 553 -9.96 -41.04 -7.84
N ALA A 554 -9.14 -40.04 -8.15
CA ALA A 554 -9.14 -39.39 -9.45
C ALA A 554 -8.72 -40.37 -10.57
N ALA A 555 -7.70 -41.19 -10.33
CA ALA A 555 -7.29 -42.24 -11.26
C ALA A 555 -8.40 -43.28 -11.46
N LEU A 556 -9.08 -43.70 -10.39
CA LEU A 556 -10.20 -44.65 -10.47
C LEU A 556 -11.35 -44.12 -11.32
N LEU A 557 -11.73 -42.84 -11.15
CA LEU A 557 -12.79 -42.22 -11.95
C LEU A 557 -12.44 -42.18 -13.44
N LEU A 558 -11.19 -41.88 -13.77
CA LEU A 558 -10.72 -41.84 -15.15
C LEU A 558 -10.68 -43.24 -15.78
N GLU A 559 -10.29 -44.26 -15.02
CA GLU A 559 -10.36 -45.65 -15.47
C GLU A 559 -11.81 -46.13 -15.61
N GLN A 560 -12.71 -45.68 -14.74
CA GLN A 560 -14.14 -45.98 -14.85
C GLN A 560 -14.77 -45.36 -16.09
N GLU A 561 -14.46 -44.09 -16.40
CA GLU A 561 -14.92 -43.46 -17.64
C GLU A 561 -14.41 -44.21 -18.88
N LYS A 562 -13.14 -44.63 -18.88
CA LYS A 562 -12.59 -45.47 -19.96
C LYS A 562 -13.31 -46.81 -20.09
N ALA A 563 -13.62 -47.46 -18.95
CA ALA A 563 -14.34 -48.72 -18.95
C ALA A 563 -15.77 -48.55 -19.49
N ASP A 564 -16.45 -47.46 -19.13
CA ASP A 564 -17.80 -47.15 -19.62
C ASP A 564 -17.81 -46.88 -21.13
N VAL A 565 -16.83 -46.12 -21.65
CA VAL A 565 -16.67 -45.90 -23.08
C VAL A 565 -16.39 -47.21 -23.82
N ALA A 566 -15.47 -48.04 -23.31
CA ALA A 566 -15.18 -49.34 -23.90
C ALA A 566 -16.39 -50.29 -23.89
N ALA A 567 -17.20 -50.25 -22.82
CA ALA A 567 -18.45 -51.01 -22.74
C ALA A 567 -19.47 -50.52 -23.78
N GLN A 568 -19.64 -49.20 -23.94
CA GLN A 568 -20.53 -48.63 -24.94
C GLN A 568 -20.10 -48.94 -26.38
N GLU A 569 -18.80 -48.93 -26.67
CA GLU A 569 -18.24 -49.34 -27.96
C GLU A 569 -18.49 -50.83 -28.22
N ALA A 570 -18.26 -51.69 -27.22
CA ALA A 570 -18.52 -53.12 -27.33
C ALA A 570 -20.00 -53.42 -27.58
N ASP A 571 -20.91 -52.71 -26.91
CA ASP A 571 -22.36 -52.88 -27.10
C ASP A 571 -22.82 -52.33 -28.45
N SER A 572 -22.25 -51.21 -28.91
CA SER A 572 -22.51 -50.69 -30.27
C SER A 572 -22.04 -51.67 -31.35
N ALA A 573 -20.86 -52.26 -31.17
CA ALA A 573 -20.33 -53.29 -32.07
C ALA A 573 -21.21 -54.54 -32.06
N LYS A 574 -21.67 -55.02 -30.89
CA LYS A 574 -22.62 -56.13 -30.80
C LYS A 574 -23.94 -55.80 -31.51
N ALA A 575 -24.50 -54.62 -31.28
CA ALA A 575 -25.77 -54.18 -31.89
C ALA A 575 -25.68 -54.10 -33.43
N ALA A 576 -24.53 -53.73 -33.98
CA ALA A 576 -24.30 -53.70 -35.42
C ALA A 576 -24.43 -55.09 -36.09
N TRP A 577 -24.20 -56.17 -35.33
CA TRP A 577 -24.33 -57.56 -35.81
C TRP A 577 -25.72 -58.17 -35.57
N ILE A 578 -26.69 -57.43 -35.04
CA ILE A 578 -28.06 -57.91 -34.85
C ILE A 578 -28.91 -57.56 -36.08
N CYS A 579 -29.70 -58.53 -36.57
CA CYS A 579 -30.57 -58.33 -37.72
C CYS A 579 -31.64 -57.26 -37.44
N ARG A 580 -31.59 -56.15 -38.18
CA ARG A 580 -32.52 -55.01 -38.01
C ARG A 580 -33.97 -55.29 -38.39
N VAL A 581 -34.28 -56.48 -38.91
CA VAL A 581 -35.65 -56.88 -39.28
C VAL A 581 -36.33 -57.66 -38.15
N CYS A 582 -35.65 -58.61 -37.50
CA CYS A 582 -36.21 -59.37 -36.39
C CYS A 582 -35.72 -58.93 -35.01
N LEU A 583 -34.68 -58.09 -34.94
CA LEU A 583 -34.06 -57.58 -33.72
C LEU A 583 -33.61 -58.65 -32.71
N SER A 584 -33.44 -59.91 -33.17
CA SER A 584 -33.22 -61.06 -32.29
C SER A 584 -32.07 -61.95 -32.73
N ALA A 585 -31.89 -62.19 -34.03
CA ALA A 585 -30.85 -63.08 -34.55
C ALA A 585 -29.68 -62.30 -35.16
N GLU A 586 -28.47 -62.83 -35.04
CA GLU A 586 -27.28 -62.25 -35.66
C GLU A 586 -27.34 -62.26 -37.19
N VAL A 587 -26.78 -61.23 -37.83
CA VAL A 587 -26.65 -61.17 -39.28
C VAL A 587 -25.58 -62.13 -39.77
N ASN A 588 -25.95 -63.00 -40.69
CA ASN A 588 -25.06 -64.01 -41.26
C ASN A 588 -25.27 -64.23 -42.76
N MET A 589 -26.11 -63.40 -43.39
CA MET A 589 -26.39 -63.43 -44.82
C MET A 589 -26.30 -62.03 -45.41
N THR A 590 -25.73 -61.90 -46.61
CA THR A 590 -25.69 -60.67 -47.41
C THR A 590 -26.56 -60.80 -48.65
N LEU A 591 -27.30 -59.74 -48.99
CA LEU A 591 -28.15 -59.65 -50.18
C LEU A 591 -27.36 -59.12 -51.38
N VAL A 592 -27.39 -59.82 -52.51
CA VAL A 592 -26.68 -59.44 -53.76
C VAL A 592 -27.68 -58.83 -54.75
N PRO A 593 -27.37 -57.69 -55.41
CA PRO A 593 -26.07 -57.00 -55.46
C PRO A 593 -25.86 -55.91 -54.40
N CYS A 594 -26.86 -55.56 -53.58
CA CYS A 594 -26.82 -54.34 -52.77
C CYS A 594 -26.00 -54.40 -51.48
N GLY A 595 -25.45 -55.55 -51.10
CA GLY A 595 -24.51 -55.68 -49.97
C GLY A 595 -25.13 -55.57 -48.57
N HIS A 596 -26.45 -55.40 -48.44
CA HIS A 596 -27.09 -55.29 -47.12
C HIS A 596 -27.19 -56.65 -46.43
N VAL A 597 -27.04 -56.65 -45.10
CA VAL A 597 -26.95 -57.87 -44.28
C VAL A 597 -28.22 -58.16 -43.49
N LEU A 598 -28.59 -59.43 -43.37
CA LEU A 598 -29.74 -59.93 -42.60
C LEU A 598 -29.39 -61.27 -41.93
N CYS A 599 -30.21 -61.70 -40.98
CA CYS A 599 -30.16 -63.09 -40.50
C CYS A 599 -30.77 -64.04 -41.55
N ARG A 600 -30.38 -65.32 -41.50
CA ARG A 600 -30.85 -66.36 -42.41
C ARG A 600 -32.38 -66.44 -42.56
N ARG A 601 -33.12 -66.26 -41.47
CA ARG A 601 -34.60 -66.32 -41.46
C ARG A 601 -35.23 -65.13 -42.18
N CYS A 602 -34.71 -63.92 -41.96
CA CYS A 602 -35.23 -62.72 -42.61
C CYS A 602 -34.81 -62.63 -44.08
N SER A 603 -33.59 -63.07 -44.41
CA SER A 603 -33.11 -63.06 -45.80
C SER A 603 -33.90 -64.01 -46.70
N SER A 604 -34.38 -65.15 -46.18
CA SER A 604 -35.19 -66.10 -46.95
C SER A 604 -36.63 -65.64 -47.18
N ALA A 605 -37.10 -64.65 -46.43
CA ALA A 605 -38.49 -64.19 -46.46
C ALA A 605 -38.69 -62.93 -47.34
N VAL A 606 -37.64 -62.45 -48.01
CA VAL A 606 -37.67 -61.19 -48.78
C VAL A 606 -37.18 -61.40 -50.21
N SER A 607 -37.91 -60.86 -51.18
CA SER A 607 -37.52 -60.84 -52.60
C SER A 607 -36.89 -59.49 -53.02
N LYS A 608 -37.14 -58.43 -52.24
CA LYS A 608 -36.51 -57.11 -52.36
C LYS A 608 -35.86 -56.73 -51.03
N CYS A 609 -34.73 -56.03 -51.07
CA CYS A 609 -34.02 -55.62 -49.87
C CYS A 609 -34.89 -54.64 -49.03
N PRO A 610 -35.11 -54.89 -47.73
CA PRO A 610 -35.94 -54.02 -46.90
C PRO A 610 -35.33 -52.63 -46.67
N PHE A 611 -34.03 -52.46 -46.89
CA PHE A 611 -33.31 -51.20 -46.67
C PHE A 611 -33.26 -50.32 -47.93
N CYS A 612 -32.90 -50.89 -49.09
CA CYS A 612 -32.71 -50.13 -50.33
C CYS A 612 -33.70 -50.49 -51.45
N ARG A 613 -34.60 -51.46 -51.23
CA ARG A 613 -35.66 -51.90 -52.15
C ARG A 613 -35.18 -52.50 -53.48
N LEU A 614 -33.87 -52.67 -53.69
CA LEU A 614 -33.32 -53.41 -54.83
C LEU A 614 -33.77 -54.88 -54.81
N GLN A 615 -33.98 -55.45 -55.99
CA GLN A 615 -34.32 -56.87 -56.17
C GLN A 615 -33.15 -57.77 -55.72
N VAL A 616 -33.44 -58.77 -54.89
CA VAL A 616 -32.44 -59.73 -54.42
C VAL A 616 -32.24 -60.81 -55.49
N THR A 617 -31.03 -60.94 -56.00
CA THR A 617 -30.67 -61.97 -57.01
C THR A 617 -30.15 -63.25 -56.36
N LYS A 618 -29.36 -63.11 -55.29
CA LYS A 618 -28.81 -64.21 -54.50
C LYS A 618 -28.55 -63.74 -53.08
N THR A 619 -28.58 -64.66 -52.12
CA THR A 619 -28.12 -64.43 -50.74
C THR A 619 -26.85 -65.23 -50.49
N MET A 620 -25.81 -64.61 -49.92
CA MET A 620 -24.54 -65.28 -49.61
C MET A 620 -24.29 -65.28 -48.11
N ARG A 621 -23.72 -66.37 -47.57
CA ARG A 621 -23.37 -66.44 -46.16
C ARG A 621 -22.12 -65.60 -45.89
N ILE A 622 -22.16 -64.82 -44.81
CA ILE A 622 -21.01 -64.09 -44.30
C ILE A 622 -20.67 -64.57 -42.90
N PHE A 623 -19.40 -64.46 -42.53
CA PHE A 623 -18.88 -64.80 -41.22
C PHE A 623 -18.38 -63.54 -40.55
N ARG A 624 -18.58 -63.44 -39.24
CA ARG A 624 -17.99 -62.38 -38.44
C ARG A 624 -16.46 -62.53 -38.50
N PRO A 625 -15.71 -61.46 -38.78
CA PRO A 625 -14.26 -61.48 -38.75
C PRO A 625 -13.72 -61.76 -37.35
#